data_AF-A0A7S2JN25-F1
#
_entry.id   AF-A0A7S2JN25-F1
#
_cell.length_a   1.000
_cell.length_b   1.000
_cell.length_c   1.000
_cell.angle_alpha   90.00
_cell.angle_beta   90.00
_cell.angle_gamma   90.00
#
_symmetry.space_group_name_H-M   'P 1'
#
loop_
_entity.id
_entity.type
_entity.pdbx_description
1 polymer ?
#
loop_
_entity_poly.entity_id
_entity_poly.type
_entity_poly.pdbx_seq_one_letter_code
_entity_poly.pdbx_strand_id
1 'polypeptide(L)'
;EAERHKTTALRAVVQDDVKVLAEVLEKVPREVWSKWENKAGKDLLTLSEERGSSSAYSALANALGIVTEVKREAFDERETIWVFVQGEVQPRRATVLEDTPEEADAILVEYWDGDADPEHVDRCRVRKMWS
;
A
#
# COMPACT_ATOMS: atom_id res chain seq x y z
N GLU A 1 -12.06 29.26 -7.31
CA GLU A 1 -12.35 27.80 -7.28
C GLU A 1 -11.30 27.02 -6.49
N ALA A 2 -10.01 27.29 -6.69
CA ALA A 2 -8.91 26.64 -5.94
C ALA A 2 -9.10 26.62 -4.41
N GLU A 3 -9.57 27.71 -3.78
CA GLU A 3 -9.77 27.75 -2.32
C GLU A 3 -10.90 26.81 -1.83
N ARG A 4 -11.93 26.58 -2.67
CA ARG A 4 -12.97 25.59 -2.37
C ARG A 4 -12.40 24.19 -2.42
N HIS A 5 -11.61 23.87 -3.45
CA HIS A 5 -10.92 22.59 -3.57
C HIS A 5 -9.95 22.36 -2.40
N LYS A 6 -9.18 23.38 -2.00
CA LYS A 6 -8.31 23.33 -0.83
C LYS A 6 -9.06 22.98 0.45
N THR A 7 -10.17 23.67 0.71
CA THR A 7 -10.98 23.41 1.91
C THR A 7 -11.56 22.00 1.89
N THR A 8 -12.04 21.53 0.73
CA THR A 8 -12.57 20.17 0.56
C THR A 8 -11.47 19.12 0.75
N ALA A 9 -10.28 19.29 0.16
CA ALA A 9 -9.16 18.37 0.32
C ALA A 9 -8.71 18.29 1.78
N LEU A 10 -8.56 19.42 2.46
CA LEU A 10 -8.21 19.46 3.89
C LEU A 10 -9.24 18.73 4.76
N ARG A 11 -10.53 18.88 4.45
CA ARG A 11 -11.59 18.16 5.17
C ARG A 11 -11.55 16.66 4.86
N ALA A 12 -11.38 16.29 3.60
CA ALA A 12 -11.29 14.90 3.16
C ALA A 12 -10.13 14.18 3.85
N VAL A 13 -8.95 14.82 3.94
CA VAL A 13 -7.80 14.30 4.69
C VAL A 13 -8.16 14.04 6.16
N VAL A 14 -8.76 15.02 6.84
CA VAL A 14 -9.13 14.87 8.26
C VAL A 14 -10.17 13.76 8.47
N GLN A 15 -11.00 13.47 7.48
CA GLN A 15 -12.02 12.42 7.53
C GLN A 15 -11.54 11.07 6.97
N ASP A 16 -10.29 10.98 6.50
CA ASP A 16 -9.74 9.86 5.74
C ASP A 16 -10.59 9.48 4.50
N ASP A 17 -11.30 10.44 3.92
CA ASP A 17 -12.14 10.26 2.74
C ASP A 17 -11.30 10.31 1.46
N VAL A 18 -10.66 9.17 1.16
CA VAL A 18 -9.77 9.02 0.00
C VAL A 18 -10.49 9.26 -1.33
N LYS A 19 -11.79 8.96 -1.41
CA LYS A 19 -12.58 9.12 -2.63
C LYS A 19 -12.76 10.59 -2.95
N VAL A 20 -13.24 11.37 -1.98
CA VAL A 20 -13.40 12.83 -2.16
C VAL A 20 -12.04 13.49 -2.37
N LEU A 21 -11.00 13.02 -1.68
CA LEU A 21 -9.65 13.52 -1.89
C LEU A 21 -9.21 13.32 -3.34
N ALA A 22 -9.30 12.10 -3.88
CA ALA A 22 -8.93 11.78 -5.26
C ALA A 22 -9.67 12.66 -6.29
N GLU A 23 -10.99 12.78 -6.15
CA GLU A 23 -11.82 13.63 -7.04
C GLU A 23 -11.40 15.12 -7.02
N VAL A 24 -10.83 15.60 -5.92
CA VAL A 24 -10.32 16.98 -5.81
C VAL A 24 -8.92 17.09 -6.40
N LEU A 25 -8.05 16.11 -6.14
CA LEU A 25 -6.67 16.11 -6.64
C LEU A 25 -6.62 15.97 -8.17
N GLU A 26 -7.57 15.28 -8.81
CA GLU A 26 -7.67 15.21 -10.27
C GLU A 26 -8.01 16.57 -10.92
N LYS A 27 -8.70 17.44 -10.18
CA LYS A 27 -9.17 18.74 -10.70
C LYS A 27 -8.12 19.85 -10.57
N VAL A 28 -7.03 19.61 -9.84
CA VAL A 28 -6.02 20.61 -9.54
C VAL A 28 -4.63 20.03 -9.81
N PRO A 29 -3.74 20.75 -10.53
CA PRO A 29 -2.38 20.28 -10.75
C PRO A 29 -1.61 20.04 -9.45
N ARG A 30 -0.74 19.03 -9.45
CA ARG A 30 0.10 18.65 -8.30
C ARG A 30 0.87 19.83 -7.73
N GLU A 31 1.45 20.66 -8.59
CA GLU A 31 2.29 21.81 -8.24
C GLU A 31 1.54 22.89 -7.43
N VAL A 32 0.20 22.84 -7.47
CA VAL A 32 -0.70 23.73 -6.75
C VAL A 32 -1.14 23.10 -5.44
N TRP A 33 -1.73 21.90 -5.48
CA TRP A 33 -2.27 21.30 -4.26
C TRP A 33 -1.20 20.79 -3.31
N SER A 34 0.00 20.46 -3.80
CA SER A 34 1.11 20.03 -2.94
C SER A 34 1.62 21.15 -2.01
N LYS A 35 1.20 22.41 -2.25
CA LYS A 35 1.54 23.58 -1.44
C LYS A 35 0.37 24.03 -0.55
N TRP A 36 -0.74 23.27 -0.53
CA TRP A 36 -1.89 23.64 0.26
C TRP A 36 -1.68 23.32 1.73
N GLU A 37 -1.78 24.36 2.54
CA GLU A 37 -1.64 24.24 3.99
C GLU A 37 -2.92 24.65 4.73
N ASN A 38 -3.16 24.03 5.88
CA ASN A 38 -4.18 24.48 6.80
C ASN A 38 -3.77 25.78 7.52
N LYS A 39 -4.63 26.29 8.41
CA LYS A 39 -4.34 27.52 9.18
C LYS A 39 -3.14 27.41 10.12
N ALA A 40 -2.68 26.19 10.42
CA ALA A 40 -1.52 25.92 11.24
C ALA A 40 -0.24 25.67 10.41
N GLY A 41 -0.28 25.93 9.09
CA GLY A 41 0.87 25.75 8.20
C GLY A 41 1.20 24.29 7.87
N LYS A 42 0.25 23.36 8.10
CA LYS A 42 0.47 21.94 7.80
C LYS A 42 -0.07 21.59 6.43
N ASP A 43 0.76 20.98 5.59
CA ASP A 43 0.34 20.46 4.30
C ASP A 43 -0.58 19.24 4.43
N LEU A 44 -1.14 18.78 3.30
CA LEU A 44 -2.07 17.65 3.28
C LEU A 44 -1.43 16.36 3.83
N LEU A 45 -0.15 16.11 3.50
CA LEU A 45 0.55 14.89 3.89
C LEU A 45 0.82 14.87 5.40
N THR A 46 1.42 15.92 5.93
CA THR A 46 1.67 16.12 7.37
C THR A 46 0.37 16.05 8.15
N LEU A 47 -0.69 16.68 7.64
CA LEU A 47 -2.01 16.63 8.28
C LEU A 47 -2.57 15.21 8.32
N SER A 48 -2.40 14.42 7.26
CA SER A 48 -2.88 13.04 7.22
C SER A 48 -2.13 12.14 8.21
N GLU A 49 -0.82 12.32 8.33
CA GLU A 49 0.03 11.55 9.26
C GLU A 49 -0.34 11.85 10.71
N GLU A 50 -0.45 13.12 11.09
CA GLU A 50 -0.81 13.51 12.46
C GLU A 50 -2.21 13.09 12.89
N ARG A 51 -3.13 12.95 11.92
CA ARG A 51 -4.51 12.52 12.18
C ARG A 51 -4.68 11.01 12.15
N GLY A 52 -3.66 10.26 11.73
CA GLY A 52 -3.78 8.82 11.51
C GLY A 52 -4.68 8.46 10.32
N SER A 53 -4.80 9.37 9.34
CA SER A 53 -5.59 9.18 8.13
C SER A 53 -4.80 8.36 7.11
N SER A 54 -4.67 7.06 7.36
CA SER A 54 -3.79 6.14 6.63
C SER A 54 -4.11 6.05 5.13
N SER A 55 -5.40 6.10 4.76
CA SER A 55 -5.82 5.98 3.36
C SER A 55 -5.46 7.25 2.58
N ALA A 56 -5.76 8.41 3.16
CA ALA A 56 -5.39 9.71 2.60
C ALA A 56 -3.87 9.88 2.55
N TYR A 57 -3.14 9.45 3.58
CA TYR A 57 -1.67 9.48 3.59
C TYR A 57 -1.11 8.66 2.44
N SER A 58 -1.57 7.42 2.28
CA SER A 58 -1.08 6.53 1.22
C SER A 58 -1.34 7.11 -0.17
N ALA A 59 -2.54 7.65 -0.41
CA ALA A 59 -2.89 8.31 -1.67
C ALA A 59 -2.02 9.55 -1.94
N LEU A 60 -1.79 10.40 -0.93
CA LEU A 60 -0.96 11.59 -1.07
C LEU A 60 0.51 11.24 -1.29
N ALA A 61 1.06 10.30 -0.51
CA ALA A 61 2.43 9.85 -0.63
C ALA A 61 2.69 9.23 -2.01
N ASN A 62 1.74 8.45 -2.55
CA ASN A 62 1.82 7.90 -3.90
C ASN A 62 1.80 9.03 -4.95
N ALA A 63 0.85 9.96 -4.87
CA ALA A 63 0.75 11.10 -5.79
C ALA A 63 1.98 12.04 -5.75
N LEU A 64 2.66 12.11 -4.60
CA LEU A 64 3.91 12.86 -4.43
C LEU A 64 5.15 12.06 -4.86
N GLY A 65 5.03 10.77 -5.12
CA GLY A 65 6.14 9.87 -5.47
C GLY A 65 7.04 9.52 -4.29
N ILE A 66 6.56 9.68 -3.05
CA ILE A 66 7.29 9.29 -1.82
C ILE A 66 7.23 7.78 -1.64
N VAL A 67 6.08 7.18 -1.93
CA VAL A 67 5.89 5.74 -2.00
C VAL A 67 5.56 5.35 -3.42
N THR A 68 6.01 4.18 -3.84
CA THR A 68 5.65 3.58 -5.11
C THR A 68 4.98 2.26 -4.82
N GLU A 69 3.85 2.00 -5.48
CA GLU A 69 3.25 0.67 -5.43
C GLU A 69 4.23 -0.33 -6.02
N VAL A 70 4.61 -1.31 -5.22
CA VAL A 70 5.39 -2.44 -5.71
C VAL A 70 4.50 -3.21 -6.68
N LYS A 71 4.97 -3.38 -7.92
CA LYS A 71 4.27 -4.19 -8.91
C LYS A 71 4.00 -5.57 -8.29
N ARG A 72 2.73 -6.01 -8.33
CA ARG A 72 2.38 -7.38 -7.92
C ARG A 72 3.02 -8.34 -8.91
N GLU A 73 3.75 -9.32 -8.42
CA GLU A 73 4.44 -10.31 -9.26
C GLU A 73 3.59 -11.58 -9.38
N ALA A 74 3.47 -12.19 -10.56
CA ALA A 74 2.91 -13.54 -10.64
C ALA A 74 3.90 -14.56 -10.03
N PHE A 75 3.37 -15.67 -9.50
CA PHE A 75 4.16 -16.79 -9.01
C PHE A 75 3.89 -18.02 -9.84
N ASP A 76 4.95 -18.72 -10.22
CA ASP A 76 4.84 -19.98 -10.97
C ASP A 76 4.81 -21.17 -9.99
N GLU A 77 4.15 -22.27 -10.38
CA GLU A 77 4.21 -23.53 -9.64
C GLU A 77 5.67 -23.92 -9.38
N ARG A 78 5.96 -24.37 -8.16
CA ARG A 78 7.29 -24.78 -7.67
C ARG A 78 8.31 -23.66 -7.49
N GLU A 79 7.89 -22.42 -7.63
CA GLU A 79 8.75 -21.28 -7.32
C GLU A 79 9.11 -21.26 -5.83
N THR A 80 10.36 -20.91 -5.53
CA THR A 80 10.85 -20.82 -4.14
C THR A 80 10.73 -19.39 -3.63
N ILE A 81 10.12 -19.26 -2.45
CA ILE A 81 9.75 -17.97 -1.87
C ILE A 81 10.14 -17.86 -0.39
N TRP A 82 10.30 -16.62 0.05
CA TRP A 82 10.35 -16.23 1.45
C TRP A 82 8.96 -15.88 1.96
N VAL A 83 8.58 -16.43 3.11
CA VAL A 83 7.34 -16.12 3.82
C VAL A 83 7.66 -15.44 5.14
N PHE A 84 7.17 -14.21 5.32
CA PHE A 84 7.35 -13.42 6.53
C PHE A 84 6.24 -13.71 7.53
N VAL A 85 6.61 -14.23 8.70
CA VAL A 85 5.67 -14.57 9.77
C VAL A 85 5.72 -13.53 10.88
N GLN A 86 4.55 -13.05 11.31
CA GLN A 86 4.47 -12.08 12.38
C GLN A 86 5.01 -12.68 13.68
N GLY A 87 5.96 -11.98 14.31
CA GLY A 87 6.62 -12.44 15.53
C GLY A 87 7.87 -13.29 15.30
N GLU A 88 8.17 -13.66 14.04
CA GLU A 88 9.41 -14.35 13.69
C GLU A 88 10.45 -13.37 13.13
N VAL A 89 11.71 -13.53 13.55
CA VAL A 89 12.82 -12.68 13.10
C VAL A 89 13.32 -13.10 11.72
N GLN A 90 13.25 -14.39 11.41
CA GLN A 90 13.71 -14.95 10.13
C GLN A 90 12.51 -15.33 9.27
N PRO A 91 12.53 -15.03 7.95
CA PRO A 91 11.51 -15.54 7.06
C PRO A 91 11.64 -17.05 6.89
N ARG A 92 10.51 -17.72 6.67
CA ARG A 92 10.46 -19.16 6.38
C ARG A 92 10.57 -19.39 4.87
N ARG A 93 11.15 -20.53 4.49
CA ARG A 93 11.20 -20.96 3.08
C ARG A 93 9.96 -21.78 2.75
N ALA A 94 9.40 -21.52 1.58
CA ALA A 94 8.28 -22.28 1.07
C ALA A 94 8.37 -22.46 -0.45
N THR A 95 7.60 -23.43 -0.94
CA THR A 95 7.39 -23.71 -2.36
C THR A 95 5.97 -23.32 -2.74
N VAL A 96 5.78 -22.62 -3.85
CA VAL A 96 4.46 -22.33 -4.41
C VAL A 96 3.86 -23.62 -5.01
N LEU A 97 2.61 -23.95 -4.68
CA LEU A 97 1.98 -25.19 -5.13
C LEU A 97 1.14 -25.08 -6.40
N GLU A 98 0.80 -23.86 -6.84
CA GLU A 98 0.06 -23.61 -8.08
C GLU A 98 0.38 -22.24 -8.67
N ASP A 99 0.24 -22.09 -9.99
CA ASP A 99 0.40 -20.81 -10.67
C ASP A 99 -0.55 -19.77 -10.08
N THR A 100 0.01 -18.67 -9.57
CA THR A 100 -0.75 -17.61 -8.89
C THR A 100 -0.61 -16.29 -9.65
N PRO A 101 -1.69 -15.77 -10.28
CA PRO A 101 -1.63 -14.54 -11.09
C PRO A 101 -1.45 -13.29 -10.22
N GLU A 102 -1.09 -12.15 -10.83
CA GLU A 102 -0.79 -10.89 -10.11
C GLU A 102 -1.98 -10.37 -9.27
N GLU A 103 -3.21 -10.68 -9.67
CA GLU A 103 -4.45 -10.19 -9.04
C GLU A 103 -4.84 -10.96 -7.76
N ALA A 104 -4.32 -12.18 -7.56
CA ALA A 104 -4.69 -13.03 -6.43
C ALA A 104 -4.12 -12.47 -5.10
N ASP A 105 -4.95 -12.42 -4.05
CA ASP A 105 -4.55 -11.85 -2.75
C ASP A 105 -3.78 -12.84 -1.86
N ALA A 106 -3.88 -14.14 -2.16
CA ALA A 106 -3.19 -15.19 -1.43
C ALA A 106 -2.48 -16.15 -2.39
N ILE A 107 -1.45 -16.80 -1.88
CA ILE A 107 -0.60 -17.76 -2.60
C ILE A 107 -0.64 -19.06 -1.81
N LEU A 108 -0.91 -20.18 -2.48
CA LEU A 108 -0.87 -21.51 -1.85
C LEU A 108 0.59 -21.99 -1.76
N VAL A 109 1.05 -22.27 -0.55
CA VAL A 109 2.46 -22.59 -0.28
C VAL A 109 2.61 -23.82 0.60
N GLU A 110 3.73 -24.51 0.43
CA GLU A 110 4.21 -25.57 1.31
C GLU A 110 5.53 -25.14 1.96
N TYR A 111 5.56 -25.07 3.29
CA TYR A 111 6.77 -24.71 4.03
C TYR A 111 7.78 -25.86 4.01
N TRP A 112 9.07 -25.53 3.87
CA TRP A 112 10.13 -26.54 3.87
C TRP A 112 10.42 -27.12 5.26
N ASP A 113 10.16 -26.31 6.29
CA ASP A 113 10.46 -26.66 7.68
C ASP A 113 9.15 -27.01 8.40
N GLY A 114 9.06 -28.28 8.85
CA GLY A 114 7.95 -28.84 9.62
C GLY A 114 6.98 -29.69 8.78
N ASP A 115 6.06 -30.38 9.46
CA ASP A 115 5.02 -31.22 8.84
C ASP A 115 3.68 -30.47 8.74
N ALA A 116 3.74 -29.16 8.48
CA ALA A 116 2.54 -28.34 8.36
C ALA A 116 1.86 -28.59 7.02
N ASP A 117 0.53 -28.72 7.03
CA ASP A 117 -0.25 -28.79 5.80
C ASP A 117 -0.06 -27.51 4.96
N PRO A 118 -0.20 -27.60 3.62
CA PRO A 118 -0.18 -26.44 2.76
C PRO A 118 -1.18 -25.36 3.18
N GLU A 119 -0.78 -24.10 3.07
CA GLU A 119 -1.57 -22.95 3.52
C GLU A 119 -1.61 -21.84 2.47
N HIS A 120 -2.74 -21.14 2.41
CA HIS A 120 -2.85 -19.89 1.66
C HIS A 120 -2.29 -18.74 2.50
N VAL A 121 -1.19 -18.14 2.03
CA VAL A 121 -0.54 -17.02 2.69
C VAL A 121 -0.86 -15.72 1.95
N ASP A 122 -1.14 -14.66 2.69
CA ASP A 122 -1.34 -13.32 2.13
C ASP A 122 -0.11 -12.88 1.32
N ARG A 123 -0.34 -12.40 0.10
CA ARG A 123 0.71 -11.95 -0.83
C ARG A 123 1.65 -10.93 -0.20
N CYS A 124 1.17 -10.03 0.67
CA CYS A 124 2.04 -9.00 1.27
C CYS A 124 3.13 -9.60 2.19
N ARG A 125 2.98 -10.89 2.56
CA ARG A 125 3.91 -11.65 3.39
C ARG A 125 4.87 -12.51 2.58
N VAL A 126 4.81 -12.46 1.24
CA VAL A 126 5.62 -13.32 0.37
C VAL A 126 6.57 -12.51 -0.50
N ARG A 127 7.79 -13.01 -0.71
CA ARG A 127 8.78 -12.46 -1.65
C ARG A 127 9.46 -13.58 -2.42
N LYS A 128 9.74 -13.37 -3.72
CA LYS A 128 10.59 -14.27 -4.51
C LYS A 128 12.00 -14.30 -3.91
N MET A 129 12.62 -15.49 -3.84
CA MET A 129 13.99 -15.62 -3.31
C MET A 129 15.05 -15.06 -4.26
N TRP A 130 14.78 -15.08 -5.56
CA TRP A 130 15.64 -14.59 -6.62
C TRP A 130 14.80 -13.71 -7.53
N SER A 131 15.17 -12.44 -7.67
CA SER A 131 14.64 -11.50 -8.66
C SER A 131 15.73 -11.12 -9.65
#